data_AF-A0AA42LM39-F1
#
_entry.id   AF-A0AA42LM39-F1
#
_cell.length_a   1.000
_cell.length_b   1.000
_cell.length_c   1.000
_cell.angle_alpha   90.00
_cell.angle_beta   90.00
_cell.angle_gamma   90.00
#
_symmetry.space_group_name_H-M   'P 1'
#
loop_
_entity.id
_entity.type
_entity.pdbx_description
1 polymer ?
#
loop_
_entity_poly.entity_id
_entity_poly.type
_entity_poly.pdbx_seq_one_letter_code
_entity_poly.pdbx_strand_id
1 'polypeptide(L)'
;MPNVPAERELPERQFSKFVVYVDESGDHGLESIDPNYPVFVLAFCVFHKNHYAQRVVPSIEAFKFKHFGHDLVVLHETDIRKEKGRFRFDSRQHKELFLNELTSIIETSNFILIGCIIDKHRLRERSSNPYHLALGFCLETLYELVEEKQQEAMTTHVVVECRGKREDNELELEFRRVCAGENKFGRPLPFEIVFADKKTNSSGLQLADLVARPIGLSVVKPGQPNRAFELLTRKFFCSGGRMQVGVGFEGWGLKIHPPLESERPR
;
A
#
# COMPACT_ATOMS: atom_id res chain seq x y z
N MET A 1 4.92 -35.55 -46.64
CA MET A 1 4.74 -34.24 -45.98
C MET A 1 5.29 -34.36 -44.57
N PRO A 2 6.26 -33.54 -44.16
CA PRO A 2 6.84 -33.63 -42.82
C PRO A 2 5.85 -33.09 -41.79
N ASN A 3 5.74 -33.84 -40.70
CA ASN A 3 4.88 -33.58 -39.55
C ASN A 3 5.46 -32.39 -38.77
N VAL A 4 4.75 -31.25 -38.75
CA VAL A 4 5.10 -30.11 -37.90
C VAL A 4 4.73 -30.46 -36.47
N PRO A 5 5.62 -30.37 -35.48
CA PRO A 5 5.26 -30.59 -34.08
C PRO A 5 4.26 -29.50 -33.68
N ALA A 6 3.13 -29.89 -33.09
CA ALA A 6 2.18 -28.96 -32.49
C ALA A 6 2.93 -28.06 -31.49
N GLU A 7 2.94 -26.76 -31.76
CA GLU A 7 3.37 -25.75 -30.81
C GLU A 7 2.57 -25.98 -29.52
N ARG A 8 3.27 -26.26 -28.42
CA ARG A 8 2.63 -26.23 -27.10
C ARG A 8 2.23 -24.78 -26.86
N GLU A 9 0.96 -24.46 -27.11
CA GLU A 9 0.35 -23.22 -26.63
C GLU A 9 0.62 -23.14 -25.13
N LEU A 10 1.53 -22.23 -24.75
CA LEU A 10 1.66 -21.82 -23.36
C LEU A 10 0.27 -21.29 -22.96
N PRO A 11 -0.30 -21.74 -21.83
CA PRO A 11 -1.59 -21.22 -21.40
C PRO A 11 -1.50 -19.69 -21.36
N GLU A 12 -2.42 -19.00 -22.04
CA GLU A 12 -2.51 -17.55 -21.98
C GLU A 12 -2.48 -17.12 -20.51
N ARG A 13 -1.48 -16.33 -20.12
CA ARG A 13 -1.39 -15.82 -18.75
C ARG A 13 -2.61 -14.95 -18.50
N GLN A 14 -3.56 -15.46 -17.73
CA GLN A 14 -4.72 -14.70 -17.34
C GLN A 14 -4.38 -13.85 -16.11
N PHE A 15 -4.49 -12.53 -16.29
CA PHE A 15 -4.17 -11.57 -15.24
C PHE A 15 -5.40 -11.19 -14.43
N SER A 16 -5.17 -10.97 -13.13
CA SER A 16 -6.20 -10.46 -12.23
C SER A 16 -6.72 -9.11 -12.72
N LYS A 17 -8.01 -8.83 -12.46
CA LYS A 17 -8.60 -7.51 -12.63
C LYS A 17 -8.00 -6.46 -11.69
N PHE A 18 -7.22 -6.89 -10.70
CA PHE A 18 -6.59 -6.03 -9.71
C PHE A 18 -5.09 -5.85 -9.95
N VAL A 19 -4.60 -4.68 -9.56
CA VAL A 19 -3.17 -4.36 -9.41
C VAL A 19 -2.98 -3.73 -8.04
N VAL A 20 -1.86 -4.04 -7.40
CA VAL A 20 -1.53 -3.53 -6.06
C VAL A 20 -0.33 -2.61 -6.17
N TYR A 21 -0.41 -1.43 -5.56
CA TYR A 21 0.73 -0.54 -5.37
C TYR A 21 1.06 -0.49 -3.88
N VAL A 22 2.33 -0.62 -3.57
CA VAL A 22 2.81 -0.77 -2.20
C VAL A 22 3.79 0.35 -1.89
N ASP A 23 3.59 0.96 -0.73
CA ASP A 23 4.56 1.87 -0.14
C ASP A 23 4.51 1.79 1.39
N GLU A 24 5.45 2.45 2.02
CA GLU A 24 5.71 2.36 3.45
C GLU A 24 5.87 3.73 4.13
N SER A 25 5.76 3.74 5.45
CA SER A 25 6.12 4.91 6.25
C SER A 25 6.87 4.47 7.50
N GLY A 26 7.92 5.23 7.84
CA GLY A 26 8.85 4.88 8.92
C GLY A 26 9.99 4.00 8.44
N ASP A 27 11.08 3.99 9.21
CA ASP A 27 12.20 3.11 8.93
C ASP A 27 11.91 1.68 9.43
N HIS A 28 12.35 0.68 8.66
CA HIS A 28 12.25 -0.74 9.06
C HIS A 28 13.37 -1.16 10.02
N GLY A 29 14.25 -0.23 10.42
CA GLY A 29 15.36 -0.49 11.32
C GLY A 29 14.90 -0.69 12.76
N LEU A 30 15.55 -1.64 13.45
CA LEU A 30 15.34 -1.91 14.88
C LEU A 30 16.53 -1.48 15.76
N GLU A 31 17.64 -1.05 15.16
CA GLU A 31 18.85 -0.59 15.88
C GLU A 31 18.66 0.78 16.52
N SER A 32 18.05 1.72 15.78
CA SER A 32 17.72 3.07 16.25
C SER A 32 16.26 3.37 15.91
N ILE A 33 15.42 3.49 16.94
CA ILE A 33 13.99 3.77 16.79
C ILE A 33 13.76 5.27 17.00
N ASP A 34 13.17 5.95 16.01
CA ASP A 34 12.75 7.35 16.17
C ASP A 34 11.63 7.44 17.22
N PRO A 35 11.86 8.11 18.37
CA PRO A 35 10.85 8.23 19.43
C PRO A 35 9.62 9.03 18.98
N ASN A 36 9.70 9.83 17.91
CA ASN A 36 8.59 10.62 17.40
C ASN A 36 7.73 9.86 16.37
N TYR A 37 8.23 8.73 15.85
CA TYR A 37 7.54 7.89 14.90
C TYR A 37 8.01 6.43 15.02
N PRO A 38 7.73 5.76 16.15
CA PRO A 38 8.28 4.43 16.46
C PRO A 38 7.52 3.28 15.79
N VAL A 39 6.94 3.54 14.62
CA VAL A 39 6.16 2.57 13.86
C VAL A 39 6.73 2.41 12.46
N PHE A 40 6.66 1.20 11.94
CA PHE A 40 6.79 0.92 10.51
C PHE A 40 5.40 0.61 9.95
N VAL A 41 5.05 1.17 8.81
CA VAL A 41 3.76 0.96 8.15
C VAL A 41 4.03 0.43 6.76
N LEU A 42 3.30 -0.61 6.36
CA LEU A 42 3.22 -1.07 4.98
C LEU A 42 1.78 -0.92 4.49
N ALA A 43 1.57 -0.24 3.37
CA ALA A 43 0.25 0.02 2.81
C ALA A 43 0.15 -0.56 1.39
N PHE A 44 -0.87 -1.38 1.18
CA PHE A 44 -1.25 -1.96 -0.11
C PHE A 44 -2.49 -1.23 -0.61
N CYS A 45 -2.33 -0.49 -1.70
CA CYS A 45 -3.42 0.13 -2.44
C CYS A 45 -3.84 -0.79 -3.60
N VAL A 46 -4.97 -1.48 -3.43
CA VAL A 46 -5.51 -2.44 -4.40
C VAL A 46 -6.53 -1.75 -5.31
N PHE A 47 -6.23 -1.68 -6.61
CA PHE A 47 -7.09 -1.05 -7.59
C PHE A 47 -7.65 -2.03 -8.61
N HIS A 48 -8.92 -1.85 -8.99
CA HIS A 48 -9.45 -2.45 -10.21
C HIS A 48 -8.83 -1.73 -11.42
N LYS A 49 -8.15 -2.47 -12.31
CA LYS A 49 -7.33 -1.92 -13.42
C LYS A 49 -8.07 -0.92 -14.30
N ASN A 50 -9.32 -1.21 -14.68
CA ASN A 50 -10.10 -0.28 -15.52
C ASN A 50 -10.40 1.04 -14.80
N HIS A 51 -10.73 1.00 -13.49
CA HIS A 51 -10.99 2.21 -12.72
C HIS A 51 -9.70 3.01 -12.51
N TYR A 52 -8.60 2.30 -12.22
CA TYR A 52 -7.28 2.91 -12.11
C TYR A 52 -6.92 3.70 -13.38
N ALA A 53 -6.94 3.04 -14.54
CA ALA A 53 -6.53 3.63 -15.81
C ALA A 53 -7.47 4.76 -16.30
N GLN A 54 -8.78 4.63 -16.07
CA GLN A 54 -9.76 5.56 -16.64
C GLN A 54 -10.16 6.70 -15.70
N ARG A 55 -9.93 6.57 -14.38
CA ARG A 55 -10.40 7.55 -13.38
C ARG A 55 -9.30 8.03 -12.46
N VAL A 56 -8.50 7.13 -11.91
CA VAL A 56 -7.47 7.47 -10.91
C VAL A 56 -6.27 8.15 -11.55
N VAL A 57 -5.71 7.57 -12.62
CA VAL A 57 -4.57 8.19 -13.32
C VAL A 57 -4.97 9.57 -13.86
N PRO A 58 -6.08 9.74 -14.62
CA PRO A 58 -6.44 11.06 -15.14
C PRO A 58 -6.68 12.13 -14.08
N SER A 59 -7.20 11.79 -12.89
CA SER A 59 -7.43 12.78 -11.83
C SER A 59 -6.11 13.29 -11.23
N ILE A 60 -5.13 12.40 -11.05
CA ILE A 60 -3.80 12.75 -10.57
C ILE A 60 -3.03 13.55 -11.62
N GLU A 61 -3.11 13.15 -12.90
CA GLU A 61 -2.48 13.90 -13.98
C GLU A 61 -3.09 15.30 -14.11
N ALA A 62 -4.42 15.43 -14.09
CA ALA A 62 -5.09 16.72 -14.13
C ALA A 62 -4.70 17.62 -12.94
N PHE A 63 -4.54 17.04 -11.75
CA PHE A 63 -4.04 17.74 -10.58
C PHE A 63 -2.62 18.29 -10.82
N LYS A 64 -1.71 17.47 -11.35
CA LYS A 64 -0.34 17.89 -11.64
C LYS A 64 -0.28 18.97 -12.71
N PHE A 65 -1.06 18.85 -13.80
CA PHE A 65 -1.15 19.91 -14.80
C PHE A 65 -1.68 21.22 -14.22
N LYS A 66 -2.67 21.16 -13.34
CA LYS A 66 -3.22 22.36 -12.68
C LYS A 66 -2.20 23.06 -11.79
N HIS A 67 -1.44 22.33 -10.98
CA HIS A 67 -0.55 22.90 -9.97
C HIS A 67 0.88 23.15 -10.46
N PHE A 68 1.35 22.41 -11.46
CA PHE A 68 2.74 22.49 -11.95
C PHE A 68 2.85 22.81 -13.44
N GLY A 69 1.74 22.78 -14.20
CA GLY A 69 1.74 22.96 -15.66
C GLY A 69 2.26 21.74 -16.44
N HIS A 70 2.67 20.68 -15.76
CA HIS A 70 3.16 19.44 -16.36
C HIS A 70 2.95 18.24 -15.41
N ASP A 71 3.09 17.03 -15.93
CA ASP A 71 2.87 15.77 -15.21
C ASP A 71 4.11 15.25 -14.49
N LEU A 72 5.32 15.72 -14.80
CA LEU A 72 6.59 15.18 -14.28
C LEU A 72 6.83 15.32 -12.77
N VAL A 73 6.05 16.12 -12.03
CA VAL A 73 6.25 16.24 -10.57
C VAL A 73 5.68 15.01 -9.86
N VAL A 74 6.53 14.30 -9.11
CA VAL A 74 6.12 13.17 -8.26
C VAL A 74 5.60 13.70 -6.93
N LEU A 75 4.37 13.33 -6.57
CA LEU A 75 3.66 13.68 -5.34
C LEU A 75 4.17 12.85 -4.16
N HIS A 76 5.33 13.22 -3.63
CA HIS A 76 5.95 12.53 -2.50
C HIS A 76 5.53 13.18 -1.17
N GLU A 77 4.96 12.38 -0.26
CA GLU A 77 4.40 12.76 1.04
C GLU A 77 5.39 13.59 1.85
N THR A 78 6.65 13.15 1.91
CA THR A 78 7.64 13.83 2.74
C THR A 78 7.99 15.21 2.20
N ASP A 79 8.00 15.39 0.88
CA ASP A 79 8.29 16.68 0.27
C ASP A 79 7.11 17.64 0.39
N ILE A 80 5.88 17.13 0.26
CA ILE A 80 4.65 17.90 0.52
C ILE A 80 4.60 18.34 1.99
N ARG A 81 4.82 17.42 2.94
CA ARG A 81 4.78 17.69 4.38
C ARG A 81 5.84 18.71 4.80
N LYS A 82 7.07 18.57 4.27
CA LYS A 82 8.21 19.44 4.61
C LYS A 82 8.33 20.67 3.70
N GLU A 83 7.37 20.89 2.80
CA GLU A 83 7.33 22.02 1.86
C GLU A 83 8.63 22.17 1.04
N LYS A 84 9.12 21.05 0.51
CA LYS A 84 10.41 20.98 -0.19
C LYS A 84 10.25 21.09 -1.70
N GLY A 85 11.30 21.60 -2.35
CA GLY A 85 11.40 21.61 -3.81
C GLY A 85 10.22 22.33 -4.47
N ARG A 86 9.43 21.56 -5.23
CA ARG A 86 8.24 22.05 -5.96
C ARG A 86 7.01 22.26 -5.08
N PHE A 87 7.04 21.83 -3.82
CA PHE A 87 5.96 21.98 -2.84
C PHE A 87 6.17 23.17 -1.90
N ARG A 88 6.81 24.23 -2.38
CA ARG A 88 6.88 25.50 -1.67
C ARG A 88 5.63 26.29 -1.98
N PHE A 89 4.82 26.57 -0.97
CA PHE A 89 3.56 27.28 -1.13
C PHE A 89 3.73 28.76 -0.83
N ASP A 90 3.12 29.61 -1.66
CA ASP A 90 3.20 31.08 -1.49
C ASP A 90 2.43 31.58 -0.26
N SER A 91 1.46 30.79 0.21
CA SER A 91 0.66 31.11 1.39
C SER A 91 0.08 29.86 2.04
N ARG A 92 -0.36 30.00 3.29
CA ARG A 92 -1.12 28.97 4.00
C ARG A 92 -2.41 28.59 3.24
N GLN A 93 -3.07 29.57 2.63
CA GLN A 93 -4.28 29.32 1.83
C GLN A 93 -3.98 28.49 0.58
N HIS A 94 -2.88 28.78 -0.13
CA HIS A 94 -2.43 27.97 -1.27
C HIS A 94 -2.17 26.52 -0.83
N LYS A 95 -1.45 26.32 0.28
CA LYS A 95 -1.23 24.98 0.84
C LYS A 95 -2.52 24.25 1.18
N GLU A 96 -3.45 24.91 1.86
CA GLU A 96 -4.73 24.30 2.26
C GLU A 96 -5.57 23.90 1.04
N LEU A 97 -5.61 24.72 -0.01
CA LEU A 97 -6.28 24.37 -1.27
C LEU A 97 -5.63 23.15 -1.94
N PHE A 98 -4.30 23.13 -2.06
CA PHE A 98 -3.56 22.00 -2.61
C PHE A 98 -3.86 20.69 -1.87
N LEU A 99 -3.80 20.71 -0.53
CA LEU A 99 -4.04 19.54 0.30
C LEU A 99 -5.51 19.07 0.26
N ASN A 100 -6.46 20.01 0.23
CA ASN A 100 -7.89 19.66 0.13
C ASN A 100 -8.21 19.00 -1.21
N GLU A 101 -7.63 19.49 -2.31
CA GLU A 101 -7.80 18.88 -3.64
C GLU A 101 -7.19 17.47 -3.69
N LEU A 102 -5.97 17.30 -3.16
CA LEU A 102 -5.33 15.99 -3.08
C LEU A 102 -6.16 15.00 -2.23
N THR A 103 -6.69 15.48 -1.11
CA THR A 103 -7.59 14.71 -0.23
C THR A 103 -8.86 14.29 -0.98
N SER A 104 -9.45 15.19 -1.77
CA SER A 104 -10.65 14.89 -2.58
C SER A 104 -10.36 13.84 -3.66
N ILE A 105 -9.17 13.85 -4.28
CA ILE A 105 -8.76 12.81 -5.23
C ILE A 105 -8.66 11.46 -4.54
N ILE A 106 -8.05 11.40 -3.35
CA ILE A 106 -7.99 10.15 -2.57
C ILE A 106 -9.41 9.70 -2.22
N GLU A 107 -10.27 10.60 -1.75
CA GLU A 107 -11.66 10.30 -1.38
C GLU A 107 -12.44 9.64 -2.52
N THR A 108 -12.45 10.28 -3.68
CA THR A 108 -13.23 9.87 -4.86
C THR A 108 -12.60 8.70 -5.63
N SER A 109 -11.32 8.41 -5.39
CA SER A 109 -10.66 7.24 -5.97
C SER A 109 -11.12 5.96 -5.29
N ASN A 110 -11.73 5.06 -6.07
CA ASN A 110 -12.11 3.73 -5.62
C ASN A 110 -10.89 2.80 -5.62
N PHE A 111 -10.42 2.48 -4.42
CA PHE A 111 -9.41 1.46 -4.16
C PHE A 111 -9.64 0.85 -2.78
N ILE A 112 -9.07 -0.33 -2.57
CA ILE A 112 -9.14 -1.05 -1.31
C ILE A 112 -7.77 -0.92 -0.63
N LEU A 113 -7.78 -0.64 0.66
CA LEU A 113 -6.59 -0.59 1.50
C LEU A 113 -6.41 -1.88 2.28
N ILE A 114 -5.19 -2.35 2.28
CA ILE A 114 -4.68 -3.33 3.24
C ILE A 114 -3.45 -2.70 3.88
N GLY A 115 -3.41 -2.63 5.21
CA GLY A 115 -2.34 -1.97 5.94
C GLY A 115 -1.85 -2.83 7.09
N CYS A 116 -0.55 -2.77 7.34
CA CYS A 116 0.05 -3.33 8.54
C CYS A 116 0.90 -2.26 9.23
N ILE A 117 0.66 -2.08 10.53
CA ILE A 117 1.46 -1.23 11.41
C ILE A 117 2.26 -2.15 12.32
N ILE A 118 3.59 -2.01 12.28
CA ILE A 118 4.50 -2.64 13.23
C ILE A 118 4.90 -1.61 14.27
N ASP A 119 4.46 -1.82 15.51
CA ASP A 119 4.90 -1.03 16.66
C ASP A 119 6.25 -1.55 17.16
N LYS A 120 7.31 -0.78 16.89
CA LYS A 120 8.69 -1.19 17.18
C LYS A 120 9.00 -1.17 18.67
N HIS A 121 8.28 -0.41 19.49
CA HIS A 121 8.46 -0.42 20.93
C HIS A 121 7.91 -1.70 21.57
N ARG A 122 6.86 -2.26 20.98
CA ARG A 122 6.16 -3.43 21.52
C ARG A 122 6.69 -4.75 20.98
N LEU A 123 7.49 -4.72 19.90
CA LEU A 123 8.20 -5.90 19.39
C LEU A 123 9.13 -6.49 20.46
N ARG A 124 8.73 -7.65 20.99
CA ARG A 124 9.53 -8.43 21.94
C ARG A 124 10.73 -9.09 21.27
N GLU A 125 10.53 -9.55 20.03
CA GLU A 125 11.54 -10.26 19.26
C GLU A 125 12.11 -9.34 18.17
N ARG A 126 13.33 -8.85 18.40
CA ARG A 126 13.99 -7.91 17.48
C ARG A 126 14.73 -8.58 16.32
N SER A 127 14.65 -9.91 16.22
CA SER A 127 15.27 -10.71 15.14
C SER A 127 14.48 -10.64 13.84
N SER A 128 13.18 -10.34 13.91
CA SER A 128 12.29 -10.31 12.74
C SER A 128 12.28 -8.93 12.10
N ASN A 129 12.58 -8.86 10.80
CA ASN A 129 12.51 -7.61 10.04
C ASN A 129 11.06 -7.09 10.00
N PRO A 130 10.77 -5.87 10.50
CA PRO A 130 9.43 -5.29 10.47
C PRO A 130 8.77 -5.31 9.08
N TYR A 131 9.58 -5.13 8.03
CA TYR A 131 9.10 -5.19 6.66
C TYR A 131 8.57 -6.59 6.32
N HIS A 132 9.32 -7.64 6.64
CA HIS A 132 8.96 -9.02 6.31
C HIS A 132 7.67 -9.43 7.03
N LEU A 133 7.55 -9.08 8.31
CA LEU A 133 6.34 -9.31 9.10
C LEU A 133 5.12 -8.61 8.47
N ALA A 134 5.25 -7.32 8.16
CA ALA A 134 4.18 -6.54 7.55
C ALA A 134 3.80 -7.09 6.17
N LEU A 135 4.79 -7.49 5.37
CA LEU A 135 4.60 -8.05 4.04
C LEU A 135 3.80 -9.36 4.09
N GLY A 136 4.16 -10.29 4.98
CA GLY A 136 3.44 -11.54 5.18
C GLY A 136 1.96 -11.29 5.49
N PHE A 137 1.69 -10.42 6.47
CA PHE A 137 0.32 -10.06 6.84
C PHE A 137 -0.48 -9.43 5.70
N CYS A 138 0.13 -8.51 4.93
CA CYS A 138 -0.51 -7.85 3.81
C CYS A 138 -0.77 -8.80 2.64
N LEU A 139 0.15 -9.70 2.32
CA LEU A 139 -0.03 -10.71 1.26
C LEU A 139 -1.14 -11.71 1.62
N GLU A 140 -1.18 -12.16 2.88
CA GLU A 140 -2.26 -13.03 3.34
C GLU A 140 -3.63 -12.36 3.24
N THR A 141 -3.75 -11.10 3.67
CA THR A 141 -5.01 -10.34 3.55
C THR A 141 -5.35 -10.04 2.09
N LEU A 142 -4.34 -9.77 1.24
CA LEU A 142 -4.55 -9.59 -0.21
C LEU A 142 -5.12 -10.86 -0.82
N TYR A 143 -4.69 -12.02 -0.35
CA TYR A 143 -5.18 -13.30 -0.82
C TYR A 143 -6.65 -13.54 -0.48
N GLU A 144 -7.06 -13.22 0.76
CA GLU A 144 -8.48 -13.24 1.15
C GLU A 144 -9.32 -12.31 0.27
N LEU A 145 -8.79 -11.13 -0.06
CA LEU A 145 -9.46 -10.18 -0.95
C LEU A 145 -9.65 -10.77 -2.36
N VAL A 146 -8.59 -11.31 -2.98
CA VAL A 146 -8.72 -11.84 -4.35
C VAL A 146 -9.58 -13.10 -4.40
N GLU A 147 -9.58 -13.93 -3.35
CA GLU A 147 -10.50 -15.07 -3.20
C GLU A 147 -11.96 -14.59 -3.09
N GLU A 148 -12.24 -13.56 -2.27
CA GLU A 148 -13.57 -12.94 -2.21
C GLU A 148 -14.03 -12.41 -3.58
N LYS A 149 -13.08 -11.96 -4.42
CA LYS A 149 -13.35 -11.44 -5.77
C LYS A 149 -13.29 -12.49 -6.87
N GLN A 150 -13.09 -13.77 -6.55
CA GLN A 150 -12.96 -14.86 -7.53
C GLN A 150 -11.83 -14.59 -8.53
N GLN A 151 -10.68 -14.16 -8.03
CA GLN A 151 -9.46 -13.83 -8.80
C GLN A 151 -8.24 -14.65 -8.35
N GLU A 152 -8.41 -15.63 -7.48
CA GLU A 152 -7.36 -16.48 -6.91
C GLU A 152 -6.68 -17.40 -7.94
N ALA A 153 -7.33 -17.65 -9.09
CA ALA A 153 -6.72 -18.37 -10.21
C ALA A 153 -5.87 -17.48 -11.14
N MET A 154 -5.88 -16.16 -10.92
CA MET A 154 -5.27 -15.17 -11.81
C MET A 154 -4.05 -14.52 -11.17
N THR A 155 -3.00 -14.26 -11.97
CA THR A 155 -1.82 -13.57 -11.45
C THR A 155 -2.13 -12.13 -11.08
N THR A 156 -1.96 -11.77 -9.80
CA THR A 156 -2.07 -10.39 -9.30
C THR A 156 -0.69 -9.79 -9.12
N HIS A 157 -0.47 -8.61 -9.72
CA HIS A 157 0.82 -7.94 -9.66
C HIS A 157 0.87 -7.01 -8.46
N VAL A 158 1.98 -7.08 -7.72
CA VAL A 158 2.27 -6.24 -6.55
C VAL A 158 3.46 -5.36 -6.89
N VAL A 159 3.19 -4.07 -7.14
CA VAL A 159 4.16 -3.08 -7.56
C VAL A 159 4.75 -2.37 -6.34
N VAL A 160 6.07 -2.42 -6.20
CA VAL A 160 6.85 -1.78 -5.13
C VAL A 160 7.86 -0.80 -5.74
N GLU A 161 8.22 0.25 -5.02
CA GLU A 161 9.35 1.12 -5.41
C GLU A 161 10.69 0.46 -5.06
N CYS A 162 11.68 0.55 -5.96
CA CYS A 162 13.03 0.06 -5.70
C CYS A 162 13.70 0.82 -4.56
N ARG A 163 14.39 0.11 -3.68
CA ARG A 163 15.12 0.67 -2.54
C ARG A 163 16.63 0.56 -2.67
N GLY A 164 17.11 -0.25 -3.61
CA GLY A 164 18.52 -0.55 -3.82
C GLY A 164 18.69 -2.03 -4.09
N LYS A 165 19.69 -2.42 -4.89
CA LYS A 165 19.83 -3.80 -5.37
C LYS A 165 19.82 -4.85 -4.26
N ARG A 166 20.39 -4.54 -3.09
CA ARG A 166 20.44 -5.49 -1.97
C ARG A 166 19.06 -5.63 -1.34
N GLU A 167 18.45 -4.50 -0.99
CA GLU A 167 17.12 -4.41 -0.39
C GLU A 167 16.05 -5.02 -1.30
N ASP A 168 16.13 -4.77 -2.61
CA ASP A 168 15.22 -5.30 -3.62
C ASP A 168 15.32 -6.83 -3.70
N ASN A 169 16.54 -7.39 -3.68
CA ASN A 169 16.75 -8.84 -3.66
C ASN A 169 16.26 -9.50 -2.37
N GLU A 170 16.49 -8.87 -1.22
CA GLU A 170 16.04 -9.36 0.09
C GLU A 170 14.49 -9.38 0.14
N LEU A 171 13.86 -8.30 -0.34
CA LEU A 171 12.40 -8.19 -0.46
C LEU A 171 11.83 -9.23 -1.43
N GLU A 172 12.43 -9.40 -2.62
CA GLU A 172 11.97 -10.38 -3.60
C GLU A 172 12.04 -11.81 -3.06
N LEU A 173 13.12 -12.15 -2.35
CA LEU A 173 13.28 -13.46 -1.73
C LEU A 173 12.18 -13.73 -0.69
N GLU A 174 11.95 -12.78 0.20
CA GLU A 174 10.90 -12.90 1.22
C GLU A 174 9.51 -13.01 0.58
N PHE A 175 9.20 -12.15 -0.39
CA PHE A 175 7.95 -12.20 -1.14
C PHE A 175 7.71 -13.58 -1.75
N ARG A 176 8.74 -14.16 -2.38
CA ARG A 176 8.68 -15.48 -3.01
C ARG A 176 8.49 -16.59 -1.98
N ARG A 177 9.11 -16.52 -0.80
CA ARG A 177 8.89 -17.50 0.30
C ARG A 177 7.45 -17.51 0.75
N VAL A 178 6.90 -16.32 1.07
CA VAL A 178 5.50 -16.18 1.47
C VAL A 178 4.58 -16.72 0.37
N CYS A 179 4.83 -16.36 -0.89
CA CYS A 179 4.01 -16.85 -2.02
C CYS A 179 4.21 -18.35 -2.33
N ALA A 180 5.30 -18.99 -1.90
CA ALA A 180 5.55 -20.41 -2.10
C ALA A 180 4.84 -21.30 -1.07
N GLY A 181 4.31 -20.73 0.02
CA GLY A 181 3.58 -21.48 1.05
C GLY A 181 4.00 -21.16 2.48
N GLU A 182 5.00 -20.30 2.71
CA GLU A 182 5.33 -19.77 4.03
C GLU A 182 4.34 -18.67 4.44
N ASN A 183 3.06 -19.03 4.47
CA ASN A 183 1.92 -18.18 4.81
C ASN A 183 0.90 -19.00 5.61
N LYS A 184 -0.05 -18.33 6.27
CA LYS A 184 -1.06 -18.99 7.13
C LYS A 184 -1.92 -20.04 6.44
N PHE A 185 -1.99 -20.05 5.10
CA PHE A 185 -2.79 -20.99 4.34
C PHE A 185 -2.00 -22.24 3.93
N GLY A 186 -0.68 -22.23 4.03
CA GLY A 186 0.18 -23.34 3.61
C GLY A 186 0.06 -23.68 2.12
N ARG A 187 -0.33 -22.71 1.27
CA ARG A 187 -0.53 -22.90 -0.18
C ARG A 187 0.12 -21.78 -1.01
N PRO A 188 0.40 -22.02 -2.29
CA PRO A 188 0.91 -20.98 -3.17
C PRO A 188 -0.05 -19.80 -3.31
N LEU A 189 0.48 -18.58 -3.29
CA LEU A 189 -0.26 -17.35 -3.55
C LEU A 189 -0.01 -16.89 -5.00
N PRO A 190 -1.04 -16.46 -5.76
CA PRO A 190 -0.92 -16.14 -7.19
C PRO A 190 -0.38 -14.72 -7.42
N PHE A 191 0.71 -14.36 -6.74
CA PHE A 191 1.25 -13.00 -6.75
C PHE A 191 2.61 -12.91 -7.43
N GLU A 192 2.80 -11.87 -8.23
CA GLU A 192 4.09 -11.53 -8.84
C GLU A 192 4.50 -10.13 -8.39
N ILE A 193 5.71 -10.00 -7.86
CA ILE A 193 6.29 -8.71 -7.48
C ILE A 193 6.85 -7.99 -8.70
N VAL A 194 6.63 -6.68 -8.78
CA VAL A 194 7.16 -5.81 -9.83
C VAL A 194 7.88 -4.65 -9.17
N PHE A 195 9.15 -4.48 -9.50
CA PHE A 195 9.97 -3.37 -9.01
C PHE A 195 9.91 -2.19 -9.97
N ALA A 196 9.51 -1.03 -9.46
CA ALA A 196 9.50 0.23 -10.18
C ALA A 196 10.68 1.11 -9.74
N ASP A 197 11.44 1.64 -10.70
CA ASP A 197 12.53 2.59 -10.41
C ASP A 197 11.95 3.82 -9.69
N LYS A 198 12.70 4.42 -8.75
CA LYS A 198 12.34 5.67 -8.04
C LYS A 198 12.01 6.83 -8.98
N LYS A 199 12.53 6.82 -10.21
CA LYS A 199 12.22 7.83 -11.23
C LYS A 199 10.86 7.61 -11.91
N THR A 200 10.21 6.49 -11.64
CA THR A 200 8.92 6.14 -12.24
C THR A 200 7.84 7.06 -11.67
N ASN A 201 7.20 7.83 -12.53
CA ASN A 201 6.09 8.69 -12.16
C ASN A 201 4.77 7.89 -12.12
N SER A 202 4.71 6.89 -11.25
CA SER A 202 3.53 6.03 -11.10
C SER A 202 2.50 6.69 -10.18
N SER A 203 1.31 6.99 -10.71
CA SER A 203 0.23 7.57 -9.90
C SER A 203 -0.22 6.63 -8.78
N GLY A 204 -0.14 5.32 -9.00
CA GLY A 204 -0.46 4.30 -8.00
C GLY A 204 0.52 4.26 -6.83
N LEU A 205 1.83 4.36 -7.09
CA LEU A 205 2.84 4.44 -6.03
C LEU A 205 2.72 5.75 -5.24
N GLN A 206 2.51 6.87 -5.93
CA GLN A 206 2.26 8.16 -5.27
C GLN A 206 1.03 8.12 -4.34
N LEU A 207 -0.05 7.43 -4.73
CA LEU A 207 -1.17 7.24 -3.83
C LEU A 207 -0.83 6.34 -2.63
N ALA A 208 -0.02 5.30 -2.82
CA ALA A 208 0.41 4.43 -1.73
C ALA A 208 1.29 5.19 -0.71
N ASP A 209 2.20 6.04 -1.19
CA ASP A 209 3.03 6.93 -0.35
C ASP A 209 2.17 7.84 0.54
N LEU A 210 1.20 8.53 -0.09
CA LEU A 210 0.35 9.53 0.56
C LEU A 210 -0.55 8.94 1.65
N VAL A 211 -0.85 7.64 1.63
CA VAL A 211 -1.71 6.99 2.63
C VAL A 211 -0.93 6.33 3.76
N ALA A 212 0.32 5.90 3.54
CA ALA A 212 1.09 5.12 4.51
C ALA A 212 1.32 5.88 5.82
N ARG A 213 1.72 7.16 5.73
CA ARG A 213 1.98 7.95 6.95
C ARG A 213 0.71 8.27 7.76
N PRO A 214 -0.41 8.74 7.16
CA PRO A 214 -1.67 8.91 7.88
C PRO A 214 -2.08 7.68 8.67
N ILE A 215 -1.86 6.48 8.13
CA ILE A 215 -2.12 5.21 8.81
C ILE A 215 -1.26 5.09 10.07
N GLY A 216 0.06 5.33 10.00
CA GLY A 216 0.90 5.24 11.20
C GLY A 216 0.59 6.32 12.25
N LEU A 217 0.17 7.52 11.82
CA LEU A 217 -0.19 8.59 12.76
C LEU A 217 -1.42 8.27 13.61
N SER A 218 -2.32 7.40 13.16
CA SER A 218 -3.47 7.00 13.98
C SER A 218 -3.06 6.22 15.24
N VAL A 219 -1.91 5.55 15.21
CA VAL A 219 -1.32 4.84 16.36
C VAL A 219 -0.34 5.72 17.12
N VAL A 220 0.51 6.49 16.43
CA VAL A 220 1.53 7.33 17.09
C VAL A 220 0.91 8.51 17.83
N LYS A 221 -0.21 9.05 17.33
CA LYS A 221 -0.88 10.25 17.88
C LYS A 221 -2.40 10.08 17.93
N PRO A 222 -2.94 9.14 18.71
CA PRO A 222 -4.37 8.79 18.69
C PRO A 222 -5.27 9.95 19.12
N GLY A 223 -4.78 10.88 19.97
CA GLY A 223 -5.53 12.07 20.39
C GLY A 223 -5.47 13.25 19.42
N GLN A 224 -4.66 13.19 18.35
CA GLN A 224 -4.56 14.26 17.37
C GLN A 224 -5.54 14.01 16.21
N PRO A 225 -6.36 15.00 15.80
CA PRO A 225 -7.23 14.86 14.63
C PRO A 225 -6.43 14.45 13.39
N ASN A 226 -6.90 13.42 12.69
CA ASN A 226 -6.25 12.85 11.52
C ASN A 226 -7.28 12.65 10.40
N ARG A 227 -7.68 13.76 9.79
CA ARG A 227 -8.68 13.81 8.70
C ARG A 227 -8.36 12.86 7.55
N ALA A 228 -7.07 12.71 7.23
CA ALA A 228 -6.63 11.77 6.21
C ALA A 228 -6.98 10.34 6.62
N PHE A 229 -6.59 9.89 7.82
CA PHE A 229 -6.92 8.54 8.30
C PHE A 229 -8.43 8.31 8.42
N GLU A 230 -9.20 9.29 8.92
CA GLU A 230 -10.66 9.19 9.00
C GLU A 230 -11.29 8.84 7.65
N LEU A 231 -10.81 9.45 6.56
CA LEU A 231 -11.23 9.12 5.19
C LEU A 231 -10.78 7.72 4.79
N LEU A 232 -9.54 7.32 5.13
CA LEU A 232 -9.00 6.00 4.80
C LEU A 232 -9.74 4.85 5.49
N THR A 233 -10.42 5.08 6.62
CA THR A 233 -11.25 4.05 7.29
C THR A 233 -12.25 3.41 6.33
N ARG A 234 -12.82 4.20 5.42
CA ARG A 234 -13.80 3.77 4.40
C ARG A 234 -13.17 3.10 3.18
N LYS A 235 -11.86 2.88 3.18
CA LYS A 235 -11.14 2.24 2.09
C LYS A 235 -10.56 0.89 2.49
N PHE A 236 -10.39 0.63 3.78
CA PHE A 236 -9.84 -0.65 4.22
C PHE A 236 -10.71 -1.85 3.85
N PHE A 237 -10.05 -2.99 3.66
CA PHE A 237 -10.71 -4.28 3.54
C PHE A 237 -11.40 -4.67 4.85
N CYS A 238 -12.66 -5.11 4.77
CA CYS A 238 -13.51 -5.36 5.93
C CYS A 238 -14.02 -6.81 5.92
N SER A 239 -14.19 -7.42 7.09
CA SER A 239 -14.66 -8.81 7.22
C SER A 239 -16.07 -9.05 6.68
N GLY A 240 -16.91 -8.01 6.59
CA GLY A 240 -18.24 -8.05 5.94
C GLY A 240 -18.26 -7.52 4.51
N GLY A 241 -17.09 -7.40 3.87
CA GLY A 241 -16.93 -6.88 2.52
C GLY A 241 -17.50 -5.47 2.36
N ARG A 242 -18.11 -5.20 1.19
CA ARG A 242 -18.64 -3.86 0.84
C ARG A 242 -19.77 -3.37 1.75
N MET A 243 -20.45 -4.26 2.47
CA MET A 243 -21.56 -3.88 3.34
C MET A 243 -21.11 -3.32 4.69
N GLN A 244 -19.82 -3.46 5.02
CA GLN A 244 -19.23 -3.01 6.28
C GLN A 244 -18.14 -1.96 6.06
N VAL A 245 -18.16 -1.23 4.93
CA VAL A 245 -17.15 -0.20 4.64
C VAL A 245 -17.07 0.81 5.80
N GLY A 246 -15.86 1.02 6.32
CA GLY A 246 -15.61 1.90 7.47
C GLY A 246 -15.75 1.23 8.84
N VAL A 247 -16.16 -0.03 8.91
CA VAL A 247 -16.33 -0.80 10.16
C VAL A 247 -15.71 -2.19 10.00
N GLY A 248 -15.19 -2.78 11.08
CA GLY A 248 -14.66 -4.15 11.04
C GLY A 248 -13.42 -4.32 10.16
N PHE A 249 -12.69 -3.23 9.89
CA PHE A 249 -11.40 -3.27 9.22
C PHE A 249 -10.23 -3.56 10.18
N GLU A 250 -10.39 -3.24 11.47
CA GLU A 250 -9.37 -3.47 12.50
C GLU A 250 -9.13 -4.98 12.70
N GLY A 251 -7.87 -5.39 12.65
CA GLY A 251 -7.47 -6.81 12.67
C GLY A 251 -7.75 -7.56 11.37
N TRP A 252 -8.38 -6.91 10.39
CA TRP A 252 -8.71 -7.49 9.09
C TRP A 252 -7.91 -6.81 7.97
N GLY A 253 -8.41 -5.68 7.46
CA GLY A 253 -7.73 -4.82 6.49
C GLY A 253 -6.67 -3.91 7.09
N LEU A 254 -6.75 -3.57 8.38
CA LEU A 254 -5.68 -2.88 9.11
C LEU A 254 -5.23 -3.73 10.29
N LYS A 255 -4.01 -4.28 10.21
CA LYS A 255 -3.40 -5.05 11.29
C LYS A 255 -2.40 -4.18 12.05
N ILE A 256 -2.43 -4.26 13.39
CA ILE A 256 -1.42 -3.66 14.26
C ILE A 256 -0.67 -4.81 14.93
N HIS A 257 0.65 -4.83 14.81
CA HIS A 257 1.50 -5.87 15.37
C HIS A 257 2.61 -5.27 16.24
N PRO A 258 2.80 -5.76 17.49
CA PRO A 258 1.90 -6.69 18.19
C PRO A 258 0.50 -6.10 18.42
N PRO A 259 -0.55 -6.93 18.58
CA PRO A 259 -1.92 -6.46 18.80
C PRO A 259 -1.97 -5.51 19.97
N LEU A 260 -2.71 -4.39 19.89
CA LEU A 260 -2.95 -3.51 21.04
C LEU A 260 -3.48 -4.36 22.21
N GLU A 261 -2.93 -4.18 23.41
CA GLU A 261 -3.50 -4.83 24.58
C GLU A 261 -4.95 -4.38 24.67
N SER A 262 -5.88 -5.30 24.46
CA SER A 262 -7.28 -4.96 24.57
C SER A 262 -7.52 -4.54 26.01
N GLU A 263 -7.96 -3.30 26.24
CA GLU A 263 -8.78 -2.99 27.41
C GLU A 263 -10.10 -3.78 27.23
N ARG A 264 -10.05 -5.10 27.48
CA ARG A 264 -11.26 -5.85 27.77
C ARG A 264 -11.55 -5.63 29.25
N PRO A 265 -12.73 -5.12 29.59
CA PRO A 265 -13.11 -4.94 30.99
C PRO A 265 -13.15 -6.32 31.67
N ARG A 266 -12.56 -6.41 32.85
CA ARG A 266 -12.98 -7.39 33.86
C ARG A 266 -14.24 -6.88 34.54
#